data_AF-A0A0L8H267-F1
#
_entry.id   AF-A0A0L8H267-F1
#
_cell.length_a   1.000
_cell.length_b   1.000
_cell.length_c   1.000
_cell.angle_alpha   90.00
_cell.angle_beta   90.00
_cell.angle_gamma   90.00
#
_symmetry.space_group_name_H-M   'P 1'
#
loop_
_entity.id
_entity.type
_entity.pdbx_description
1 polymer ?
#
loop_
_entity_poly.entity_id
_entity_poly.type
_entity_poly.pdbx_seq_one_letter_code
_entity_poly.pdbx_strand_id
1 'polypeptide(L)'
;RIYQFAPTRPILTTVLLLTLAPISNVNSNQHYKDAFYEYLGPGYSYVHLQSSSNGKTASTTSVLGCAAIGLNSDSPFFSYNKVSKLCTVYSPNNILSLNFVQNSNERSYYNKNSEWVKVYSISMGAGSKVYNSFLNIGSPSTWNVDKCNGAFCPNFFRHPILDIWSHLPVDDVKLVLYKNKTVVVTVVFDGRNSTITNWFSHENLKSSPWNDLTAVKPSYFSVTGD
;
A
#
# COMPACT_ATOMS: atom_id res chain seq x y z
N ARG A 1 20.05 13.44 -15.72
CA ARG A 1 20.08 12.67 -14.46
C ARG A 1 19.13 11.50 -14.57
N ILE A 2 19.43 10.40 -13.91
CA ILE A 2 18.61 9.17 -13.92
C ILE A 2 17.89 9.09 -12.57
N TYR A 3 16.56 9.01 -12.59
CA TYR A 3 15.73 8.79 -11.42
C TYR A 3 15.04 7.43 -11.57
N GLN A 4 15.50 6.43 -10.82
CA GLN A 4 14.92 5.08 -10.81
C GLN A 4 14.12 4.88 -9.53
N PHE A 5 13.04 4.12 -9.63
CA PHE A 5 12.27 3.70 -8.48
C PHE A 5 13.13 2.77 -7.60
N ALA A 6 13.55 3.33 -6.46
CA ALA A 6 14.60 2.90 -5.52
C ALA A 6 16.04 3.35 -5.87
N PRO A 7 16.65 4.21 -5.02
CA PRO A 7 18.03 4.62 -5.20
C PRO A 7 19.00 3.47 -4.95
N THR A 8 20.10 3.40 -5.70
CA THR A 8 21.16 2.39 -5.54
C THR A 8 21.98 2.51 -4.24
N ARG A 9 21.65 3.47 -3.36
CA ARG A 9 22.43 3.76 -2.15
C ARG A 9 22.03 2.81 -0.99
N PRO A 10 22.99 2.10 -0.38
CA PRO A 10 22.73 1.01 0.56
C PRO A 10 22.21 1.43 1.95
N ILE A 11 22.03 2.73 2.22
CA ILE A 11 21.64 3.26 3.56
C ILE A 11 20.29 3.99 3.51
N LEU A 12 19.53 3.78 2.43
CA LEU A 12 18.20 4.38 2.30
C LEU A 12 17.12 3.34 2.53
N THR A 13 16.08 3.74 3.26
CA THR A 13 14.81 3.00 3.28
C THR A 13 13.82 3.74 2.39
N THR A 14 13.29 3.03 1.41
CA THR A 14 12.23 3.50 0.53
C THR A 14 10.90 3.14 1.15
N VAL A 15 9.99 4.10 1.25
CA VAL A 15 8.61 3.89 1.70
C VAL A 15 7.66 4.49 0.66
N LEU A 16 6.66 3.71 0.26
CA LEU A 16 5.57 4.16 -0.60
C LEU A 16 4.29 4.25 0.19
N LEU A 17 3.64 5.41 0.08
CA LEU A 17 2.36 5.72 0.67
C LEU A 17 1.36 6.08 -0.45
N LEU A 18 0.11 5.65 -0.33
CA LEU A 18 -0.98 6.03 -1.23
C LEU A 18 -2.03 6.85 -0.50
N THR A 19 -2.65 7.79 -1.19
CA THR A 19 -3.93 8.38 -0.78
C THR A 19 -5.00 7.86 -1.73
N LEU A 20 -6.07 7.27 -1.16
CA LEU A 20 -7.19 6.70 -1.91
C LEU A 20 -8.36 7.66 -1.79
N ALA A 21 -8.88 8.16 -2.91
CA ALA A 21 -10.08 8.99 -2.94
C ALA A 21 -11.33 8.15 -2.66
N PRO A 22 -12.37 8.71 -2.03
CA PRO A 22 -13.67 8.04 -1.90
C PRO A 22 -14.25 7.68 -3.28
N ILE A 23 -14.68 6.42 -3.50
CA ILE A 23 -15.48 6.10 -4.70
C ILE A 23 -16.92 6.57 -4.44
N SER A 24 -17.28 7.71 -5.01
CA SER A 24 -18.65 8.23 -4.95
C SER A 24 -19.57 7.45 -5.91
N ASN A 25 -19.99 6.24 -5.51
CA ASN A 25 -21.12 5.54 -6.13
C ASN A 25 -22.42 5.90 -5.39
N VAL A 26 -23.09 6.94 -5.87
CA VAL A 26 -24.39 7.36 -5.34
C VAL A 26 -25.45 6.33 -5.75
N ASN A 27 -25.88 5.50 -4.79
CA ASN A 27 -27.18 4.84 -4.82
C ASN A 27 -27.87 5.07 -3.47
N SER A 28 -29.06 5.67 -3.53
CA SER A 28 -29.72 6.50 -2.51
C SER A 28 -30.21 5.81 -1.22
N ASN A 29 -29.68 4.64 -0.83
CA ASN A 29 -30.11 3.93 0.38
C ASN A 29 -28.97 3.70 1.40
N GLN A 30 -27.91 4.51 1.36
CA GLN A 30 -26.62 4.15 1.95
C GLN A 30 -26.01 5.14 2.94
N HIS A 31 -26.82 5.92 3.65
CA HIS A 31 -26.40 7.01 4.54
C HIS A 31 -25.42 6.68 5.70
N TYR A 32 -24.97 5.43 5.85
CA TYR A 32 -23.98 5.01 6.86
C TYR A 32 -22.78 4.24 6.31
N LYS A 33 -22.75 3.83 5.02
CA LYS A 33 -21.57 3.17 4.45
C LYS A 33 -20.45 4.16 4.09
N ASP A 34 -20.68 5.44 4.29
CA ASP A 34 -19.82 6.51 3.75
C ASP A 34 -18.86 7.12 4.76
N ALA A 35 -18.89 6.77 6.05
CA ALA A 35 -18.24 7.60 7.04
C ALA A 35 -16.70 7.48 7.06
N PHE A 36 -16.13 6.28 6.93
CA PHE A 36 -14.67 6.10 7.09
C PHE A 36 -14.04 4.94 6.31
N TYR A 37 -14.78 3.88 6.01
CA TYR A 37 -14.23 2.70 5.33
C TYR A 37 -14.95 2.43 4.01
N GLU A 38 -14.17 1.97 3.05
CA GLU A 38 -14.62 1.64 1.71
C GLU A 38 -14.39 0.17 1.41
N TYR A 39 -15.34 -0.43 0.69
CA TYR A 39 -15.28 -1.84 0.30
C TYR A 39 -14.24 -2.04 -0.80
N LEU A 40 -13.32 -2.99 -0.60
CA LEU A 40 -12.23 -3.28 -1.52
C LEU A 40 -12.71 -3.89 -2.86
N GLY A 41 -13.94 -4.41 -2.90
CA GLY A 41 -14.53 -5.03 -4.08
C GLY A 41 -14.76 -6.54 -3.93
N PRO A 42 -15.60 -7.14 -4.79
CA PRO A 42 -15.89 -8.57 -4.75
C PRO A 42 -14.65 -9.41 -5.00
N GLY A 43 -14.55 -10.52 -4.26
CA GLY A 43 -13.46 -11.47 -4.43
C GLY A 43 -12.29 -11.25 -3.49
N TYR A 44 -12.02 -10.02 -3.05
CA TYR A 44 -10.82 -9.72 -2.28
C TYR A 44 -11.03 -9.91 -0.77
N SER A 45 -10.25 -10.81 -0.17
CA SER A 45 -10.13 -10.90 1.29
C SER A 45 -8.67 -10.89 1.78
N TYR A 46 -8.43 -10.19 2.89
CA TYR A 46 -7.11 -10.17 3.53
C TYR A 46 -6.84 -11.50 4.26
N VAL A 47 -5.73 -12.16 3.93
CA VAL A 47 -5.25 -13.36 4.62
C VAL A 47 -3.98 -13.03 5.40
N HIS A 48 -3.91 -13.48 6.65
CA HIS A 48 -2.75 -13.27 7.50
C HIS A 48 -1.63 -14.28 7.13
N LEU A 49 -0.42 -13.79 6.84
CA LEU A 49 0.70 -14.66 6.43
C LEU A 49 1.58 -15.14 7.60
N GLN A 50 1.44 -14.58 8.80
CA GLN A 50 2.23 -14.99 9.99
C GLN A 50 1.33 -15.49 11.13
N SER A 51 1.71 -16.58 11.80
CA SER A 51 0.92 -17.17 12.90
C SER A 51 0.95 -16.36 14.20
N SER A 52 1.79 -15.32 14.33
CA SER A 52 1.79 -14.42 15.49
C SER A 52 0.82 -13.25 15.25
N SER A 53 -0.40 -13.46 15.74
CA SER A 53 -1.55 -12.55 15.69
C SER A 53 -1.30 -11.20 16.36
N ASN A 54 -1.44 -10.12 15.58
CA ASN A 54 -1.92 -8.82 16.10
C ASN A 54 -3.22 -8.39 15.41
N GLY A 55 -3.81 -9.24 14.55
CA GLY A 55 -5.17 -9.02 14.09
C GLY A 55 -6.12 -9.21 15.28
N LYS A 56 -6.81 -8.14 15.70
CA LYS A 56 -7.82 -8.26 16.75
C LYS A 56 -9.09 -8.77 16.09
N THR A 57 -9.51 -9.95 16.54
CA THR A 57 -10.75 -10.56 16.06
C THR A 57 -11.86 -10.29 17.05
N ALA A 58 -13.01 -9.85 16.57
CA ALA A 58 -14.19 -9.57 17.37
C ALA A 58 -15.43 -10.12 16.68
N SER A 59 -16.44 -10.51 17.47
CA SER A 59 -17.75 -10.88 16.94
C SER A 59 -18.61 -9.62 16.84
N THR A 60 -19.25 -9.42 15.70
CA THR A 60 -20.18 -8.31 15.47
C THR A 60 -21.23 -8.70 14.43
N THR A 61 -22.47 -8.32 14.67
CA THR A 61 -23.59 -8.68 13.79
C THR A 61 -23.61 -7.91 12.46
N SER A 62 -22.79 -6.87 12.33
CA SER A 62 -22.78 -5.97 11.17
C SER A 62 -21.39 -5.48 10.77
N VAL A 63 -21.29 -5.13 9.48
CA VAL A 63 -20.12 -4.42 8.92
C VAL A 63 -19.89 -3.09 9.63
N LEU A 64 -20.97 -2.38 10.00
CA LEU A 64 -20.88 -1.11 10.71
C LEU A 64 -20.22 -1.28 12.09
N GLY A 65 -20.60 -2.32 12.83
CA GLY A 65 -19.92 -2.66 14.09
C GLY A 65 -18.44 -2.98 13.87
N CYS A 66 -18.10 -3.67 12.79
CA CYS A 66 -16.70 -3.94 12.45
C CYS A 66 -15.91 -2.68 12.10
N ALA A 67 -16.51 -1.75 11.35
CA ALA A 67 -15.93 -0.46 11.04
C ALA A 67 -15.68 0.38 12.31
N ALA A 68 -16.64 0.40 13.26
CA ALA A 68 -16.46 1.07 14.54
C ALA A 68 -15.30 0.49 15.37
N ILE A 69 -15.15 -0.85 15.36
CA ILE A 69 -14.00 -1.51 16.01
C ILE A 69 -12.70 -1.07 15.33
N GLY A 70 -12.66 -1.05 13.99
CA GLY A 70 -11.50 -0.61 13.22
C GLY A 70 -11.10 0.84 13.51
N LEU A 71 -12.07 1.75 13.64
CA LEU A 71 -11.84 3.14 14.04
C LEU A 71 -11.24 3.24 15.44
N ASN A 72 -11.82 2.54 16.41
CA ASN A 72 -11.33 2.55 17.80
C ASN A 72 -9.92 1.94 17.94
N SER A 73 -9.47 1.17 16.96
CA SER A 73 -8.14 0.56 16.93
C SER A 73 -7.20 1.19 15.89
N ASP A 74 -7.52 2.38 15.36
CA ASP A 74 -6.74 3.09 14.32
C ASP A 74 -6.30 2.17 13.18
N SER A 75 -7.16 1.22 12.79
CA SER A 75 -6.81 0.14 11.89
C SER A 75 -7.10 0.54 10.45
N PRO A 76 -6.10 0.64 9.56
CA PRO A 76 -6.34 1.08 8.19
C PRO A 76 -7.15 0.08 7.38
N PHE A 77 -7.26 -1.17 7.84
CA PHE A 77 -7.94 -2.24 7.12
C PHE A 77 -8.74 -3.14 8.07
N PHE A 78 -9.84 -3.70 7.58
CA PHE A 78 -10.53 -4.80 8.25
C PHE A 78 -11.16 -5.77 7.25
N SER A 79 -11.45 -6.98 7.72
CA SER A 79 -12.25 -7.97 7.03
C SER A 79 -13.48 -8.32 7.86
N TYR A 80 -14.61 -8.53 7.19
CA TYR A 80 -15.85 -8.95 7.82
C TYR A 80 -16.44 -10.16 7.10
N ASN A 81 -16.70 -11.24 7.83
CA ASN A 81 -17.38 -12.41 7.32
C ASN A 81 -18.89 -12.33 7.59
N LYS A 82 -19.68 -12.31 6.52
CA LYS A 82 -21.13 -12.14 6.59
C LYS A 82 -21.88 -13.30 7.24
N VAL A 83 -21.33 -14.51 7.18
CA VAL A 83 -21.94 -15.74 7.69
C VAL A 83 -21.53 -15.94 9.14
N SER A 84 -20.23 -15.96 9.42
CA SER A 84 -19.73 -16.19 10.78
C SER A 84 -19.83 -14.96 11.70
N LYS A 85 -20.17 -13.78 11.15
CA LYS A 85 -20.25 -12.51 11.90
C LYS A 85 -18.92 -12.12 12.55
N LEU A 86 -17.83 -12.62 11.98
CA LEU A 86 -16.48 -12.38 12.46
C LEU A 86 -15.91 -11.12 11.81
N CYS A 87 -15.38 -10.23 12.64
CA CYS A 87 -14.64 -9.05 12.26
C CYS A 87 -13.16 -9.22 12.61
N THR A 88 -12.29 -8.96 11.65
CA THR A 88 -10.84 -8.99 11.84
C THR A 88 -10.30 -7.62 11.47
N VAL A 89 -9.75 -6.88 12.43
CA VAL A 89 -9.09 -5.60 12.16
C VAL A 89 -7.58 -5.79 12.07
N TYR A 90 -6.95 -5.10 11.13
CA TYR A 90 -5.52 -5.23 10.87
C TYR A 90 -4.79 -3.94 11.26
N SER A 91 -3.74 -4.09 12.04
CA SER A 91 -2.83 -2.98 12.36
C SER A 91 -2.05 -2.57 11.10
N PRO A 92 -1.58 -1.31 11.03
CA PRO A 92 -0.78 -0.81 9.90
C PRO A 92 0.48 -1.64 9.59
N ASN A 93 0.99 -2.37 10.60
CA ASN A 93 2.21 -3.17 10.49
C ASN A 93 1.96 -4.64 10.11
N ASN A 94 0.70 -5.09 10.02
CA ASN A 94 0.40 -6.47 9.65
C ASN A 94 0.81 -6.74 8.20
N ILE A 95 1.53 -7.83 7.96
CA ILE A 95 1.81 -8.34 6.62
C ILE A 95 0.58 -9.13 6.16
N LEU A 96 -0.17 -8.54 5.24
CA LEU A 96 -1.38 -9.14 4.68
C LEU A 96 -1.06 -9.77 3.31
N SER A 97 -1.82 -10.80 2.94
CA SER A 97 -1.97 -11.27 1.55
C SER A 97 -3.39 -10.96 1.08
N LEU A 98 -3.60 -10.80 -0.23
CA LEU A 98 -4.94 -10.79 -0.79
C LEU A 98 -5.23 -12.16 -1.37
N ASN A 99 -6.36 -12.72 -0.96
CA ASN A 99 -6.95 -13.88 -1.62
C ASN A 99 -8.08 -13.38 -2.53
N PHE A 100 -8.17 -13.94 -3.73
CA PHE A 100 -9.25 -13.65 -4.67
C PHE A 100 -10.18 -14.86 -4.78
N VAL A 101 -11.34 -14.79 -4.13
CA VAL A 101 -12.39 -15.81 -4.18
C VAL A 101 -13.72 -15.12 -4.47
N GLN A 102 -14.17 -15.15 -5.74
CA GLN A 102 -15.35 -14.44 -6.26
C GLN A 102 -16.63 -14.58 -5.42
N ASN A 103 -16.78 -15.68 -4.67
CA ASN A 103 -17.94 -15.97 -3.82
C ASN A 103 -17.59 -16.05 -2.33
N SER A 104 -16.57 -15.31 -1.88
CA SER A 104 -16.22 -15.27 -0.46
C SER A 104 -17.32 -14.59 0.37
N ASN A 105 -17.65 -15.21 1.50
CA ASN A 105 -18.46 -14.58 2.55
C ASN A 105 -17.68 -13.48 3.28
N GLU A 106 -16.35 -13.46 3.11
CA GLU A 106 -15.46 -12.45 3.65
C GLU A 106 -15.37 -11.24 2.72
N ARG A 107 -15.48 -10.05 3.31
CA ARG A 107 -15.39 -8.77 2.62
C ARG A 107 -14.34 -7.92 3.30
N SER A 108 -13.39 -7.41 2.53
CA SER A 108 -12.35 -6.53 3.04
C SER A 108 -12.65 -5.06 2.76
N TYR A 109 -12.19 -4.21 3.67
CA TYR A 109 -12.42 -2.78 3.66
C TYR A 109 -11.13 -2.03 4.00
N TYR A 110 -10.97 -0.84 3.44
CA TYR A 110 -9.86 0.08 3.72
C TYR A 110 -10.39 1.42 4.23
N ASN A 111 -9.65 2.06 5.13
CA ASN A 111 -9.99 3.38 5.64
C ASN A 111 -9.68 4.43 4.55
N LYS A 112 -10.73 5.07 4.03
CA LYS A 112 -10.61 6.11 2.99
C LYS A 112 -10.31 7.50 3.55
N ASN A 113 -10.44 7.68 4.88
CA ASN A 113 -10.12 8.94 5.56
C ASN A 113 -8.68 8.95 6.11
N SER A 114 -7.93 7.85 5.96
CA SER A 114 -6.50 7.85 6.23
C SER A 114 -5.80 8.78 5.24
N GLU A 115 -5.11 9.82 5.72
CA GLU A 115 -4.35 10.74 4.87
C GLU A 115 -3.37 10.00 3.96
N TRP A 116 -2.74 8.94 4.49
CA TRP A 116 -1.77 8.11 3.79
C TRP A 116 -1.85 6.65 4.25
N VAL A 117 -1.87 5.75 3.27
CA VAL A 117 -1.84 4.30 3.48
C VAL A 117 -0.46 3.79 3.06
N LYS A 118 0.29 3.20 4.00
CA LYS A 118 1.56 2.54 3.67
C LYS A 118 1.31 1.27 2.87
N VAL A 119 1.91 1.18 1.68
CA VAL A 119 1.71 0.03 0.79
C VAL A 119 3.00 -0.68 0.41
N TYR A 120 4.15 -0.05 0.62
CA TYR A 120 5.44 -0.68 0.34
C TYR A 120 6.52 -0.06 1.23
N SER A 121 7.45 -0.87 1.73
CA SER A 121 8.73 -0.37 2.21
C SER A 121 9.85 -1.39 2.03
N ILE A 122 11.05 -0.89 1.76
CA ILE A 122 12.24 -1.73 1.69
C ILE A 122 13.48 -0.92 2.07
N SER A 123 14.36 -1.51 2.86
CA SER A 123 15.71 -1.00 3.13
C SER A 123 16.68 -1.52 2.09
N MET A 124 17.48 -0.61 1.56
CA MET A 124 18.48 -0.91 0.54
C MET A 124 19.73 -1.55 1.17
N GLY A 125 20.61 -2.09 0.33
CA GLY A 125 21.91 -2.66 0.74
C GLY A 125 21.94 -4.18 0.89
N ALA A 126 20.78 -4.84 0.94
CA ALA A 126 20.67 -6.29 1.05
C ALA A 126 20.65 -7.05 -0.30
N GLY A 127 20.78 -6.34 -1.43
CA GLY A 127 20.69 -6.96 -2.77
C GLY A 127 19.28 -7.41 -3.16
N SER A 128 18.26 -6.83 -2.53
CA SER A 128 16.85 -7.13 -2.82
C SER A 128 16.46 -6.67 -4.22
N LYS A 129 15.68 -7.50 -4.92
CA LYS A 129 15.13 -7.19 -6.24
C LYS A 129 13.89 -6.32 -6.10
N VAL A 130 14.09 -5.01 -5.88
CA VAL A 130 13.02 -4.05 -5.62
C VAL A 130 11.93 -4.12 -6.69
N TYR A 131 12.29 -4.00 -7.97
CA TYR A 131 11.35 -4.04 -9.09
C TYR A 131 10.44 -5.28 -9.05
N ASN A 132 11.05 -6.47 -8.94
CA ASN A 132 10.31 -7.73 -8.88
C ASN A 132 9.39 -7.79 -7.65
N SER A 133 9.90 -7.40 -6.48
CA SER A 133 9.10 -7.42 -5.26
C SER A 133 7.94 -6.43 -5.32
N PHE A 134 8.14 -5.23 -5.88
CA PHE A 134 7.10 -4.21 -6.00
C PHE A 134 5.98 -4.67 -6.93
N LEU A 135 6.34 -5.19 -8.12
CA LEU A 135 5.41 -5.70 -9.12
C LEU A 135 4.92 -7.14 -8.87
N ASN A 136 5.31 -7.75 -7.76
CA ASN A 136 4.92 -9.14 -7.41
C ASN A 136 5.36 -10.18 -8.46
N ILE A 137 6.54 -10.01 -9.07
CA ILE A 137 7.07 -10.90 -10.10
C ILE A 137 7.91 -12.00 -9.42
N GLY A 138 7.33 -13.18 -9.23
CA GLY A 138 7.99 -14.32 -8.60
C GLY A 138 7.49 -14.56 -7.18
N SER A 139 8.40 -14.73 -6.23
CA SER A 139 8.07 -15.05 -4.83
C SER A 139 9.04 -14.36 -3.86
N PRO A 140 8.66 -14.17 -2.58
CA PRO A 140 9.54 -13.54 -1.60
C PRO A 140 10.96 -14.11 -1.53
N SER A 141 11.11 -15.43 -1.64
CA SER A 141 12.42 -16.11 -1.63
C SER A 141 13.29 -15.78 -2.84
N THR A 142 12.69 -15.43 -3.99
CA THR A 142 13.41 -15.06 -5.22
C THR A 142 13.73 -13.57 -5.31
N TRP A 143 13.13 -12.76 -4.43
CA TRP A 143 13.35 -11.31 -4.34
C TRP A 143 14.49 -10.91 -3.40
N ASN A 144 15.05 -11.83 -2.60
CA ASN A 144 16.02 -11.54 -1.54
C ASN A 144 15.52 -10.47 -0.55
N VAL A 145 14.26 -10.56 -0.14
CA VAL A 145 13.64 -9.61 0.81
C VAL A 145 13.63 -10.11 2.26
N ASP A 146 14.05 -11.36 2.45
CA ASP A 146 14.13 -12.10 3.70
C ASP A 146 15.58 -12.33 4.17
N LYS A 147 16.57 -12.08 3.30
CA LYS A 147 17.99 -12.31 3.57
C LYS A 147 18.73 -11.01 3.85
N CYS A 148 19.50 -10.99 4.93
CA CYS A 148 20.43 -9.91 5.20
C CYS A 148 21.74 -10.10 4.41
N ASN A 149 22.37 -9.00 4.01
CA ASN A 149 23.72 -8.97 3.45
C ASN A 149 24.64 -8.21 4.40
N GLY A 150 25.46 -8.94 5.17
CA GLY A 150 26.23 -8.36 6.26
C GLY A 150 25.32 -7.69 7.30
N ALA A 151 25.55 -6.40 7.56
CA ALA A 151 24.76 -5.60 8.51
C ALA A 151 23.43 -5.07 7.93
N PHE A 152 23.16 -5.28 6.64
CA PHE A 152 21.97 -4.73 5.97
C PHE A 152 20.87 -5.79 5.86
N CYS A 153 19.73 -5.53 6.49
CA CYS A 153 18.54 -6.36 6.37
C CYS A 153 17.42 -5.59 5.62
N PRO A 154 16.70 -6.23 4.67
CA PRO A 154 15.76 -5.54 3.76
C PRO A 154 14.56 -4.80 4.39
N ASN A 155 14.24 -4.98 5.69
CA ASN A 155 13.05 -4.41 6.35
C ASN A 155 11.82 -4.29 5.41
N PHE A 156 11.49 -5.42 4.78
CA PHE A 156 10.58 -5.46 3.66
C PHE A 156 9.12 -5.48 4.13
N PHE A 157 8.31 -4.70 3.44
CA PHE A 157 6.86 -4.70 3.57
C PHE A 157 6.27 -4.45 2.19
N ARG A 158 5.27 -5.24 1.83
CA ARG A 158 4.45 -5.02 0.64
C ARG A 158 3.01 -5.32 0.98
N HIS A 159 2.16 -4.33 0.78
CA HIS A 159 0.74 -4.48 0.95
C HIS A 159 0.14 -4.99 -0.38
N PRO A 160 -0.71 -6.04 -0.36
CA PRO A 160 -1.22 -6.62 -1.60
C PRO A 160 -2.24 -5.74 -2.31
N ILE A 161 -2.70 -4.64 -1.69
CA ILE A 161 -3.53 -3.64 -2.38
C ILE A 161 -2.86 -3.12 -3.67
N LEU A 162 -1.53 -3.18 -3.76
CA LEU A 162 -0.79 -2.89 -4.99
C LEU A 162 -1.21 -3.78 -6.17
N ASP A 163 -1.59 -5.04 -5.92
CA ASP A 163 -1.97 -6.00 -6.97
C ASP A 163 -3.31 -5.66 -7.64
N ILE A 164 -4.08 -4.76 -7.05
CA ILE A 164 -5.38 -4.31 -7.55
C ILE A 164 -5.38 -2.82 -7.91
N TRP A 165 -4.20 -2.24 -8.16
CA TRP A 165 -4.03 -0.80 -8.45
C TRP A 165 -5.06 -0.25 -9.45
N SER A 166 -5.35 -0.97 -10.53
CA SER A 166 -6.31 -0.57 -11.57
C SER A 166 -7.76 -0.43 -11.09
N HIS A 167 -8.08 -0.97 -9.91
CA HIS A 167 -9.38 -0.89 -9.27
C HIS A 167 -9.42 0.11 -8.11
N LEU A 168 -8.29 0.75 -7.81
CA LEU A 168 -8.19 1.72 -6.73
C LEU A 168 -8.41 3.14 -7.27
N PRO A 169 -9.18 3.96 -6.54
CA PRO A 169 -9.27 5.40 -6.79
C PRO A 169 -8.04 6.13 -6.24
N VAL A 170 -6.84 5.85 -6.77
CA VAL A 170 -5.60 6.49 -6.27
C VAL A 170 -5.59 7.97 -6.65
N ASP A 171 -5.48 8.87 -5.67
CA ASP A 171 -5.42 10.32 -5.89
C ASP A 171 -3.97 10.82 -5.91
N ASP A 172 -3.21 10.40 -4.89
CA ASP A 172 -1.79 10.75 -4.74
C ASP A 172 -0.95 9.53 -4.38
N VAL A 173 0.30 9.56 -4.86
CA VAL A 173 1.33 8.59 -4.49
C VAL A 173 2.52 9.34 -3.90
N LYS A 174 2.93 8.97 -2.69
CA LYS A 174 4.04 9.61 -1.99
C LYS A 174 5.20 8.63 -1.79
N LEU A 175 6.35 9.03 -2.32
CA LEU A 175 7.64 8.37 -2.11
C LEU A 175 8.42 9.07 -1.02
N VAL A 176 8.78 8.34 0.04
CA VAL A 176 9.59 8.86 1.15
C VAL A 176 10.88 8.05 1.25
N LEU A 177 12.02 8.74 1.29
CA LEU A 177 13.32 8.11 1.57
C LEU A 177 13.78 8.48 2.97
N TYR A 178 14.21 7.48 3.73
CA TYR A 178 14.77 7.65 5.06
C TYR A 178 16.26 7.33 5.05
N LYS A 179 17.04 8.13 5.77
CA LYS A 179 18.43 7.84 6.14
C LYS A 179 18.52 7.85 7.66
N ASN A 180 19.00 6.77 8.27
CA ASN A 180 19.10 6.66 9.73
C ASN A 180 17.80 7.06 10.45
N LYS A 181 16.66 6.52 9.98
CA LYS A 181 15.30 6.81 10.50
C LYS A 181 14.83 8.27 10.34
N THR A 182 15.59 9.12 9.65
CA THR A 182 15.21 10.51 9.36
C THR A 182 14.77 10.64 7.92
N VAL A 183 13.67 11.34 7.66
CA VAL A 183 13.20 11.65 6.29
C VAL A 183 14.23 12.54 5.62
N VAL A 184 14.73 12.13 4.45
CA VAL A 184 15.68 12.92 3.65
C VAL A 184 15.14 13.34 2.30
N VAL A 185 14.10 12.66 1.79
CA VAL A 185 13.43 12.99 0.54
C VAL A 185 11.95 12.67 0.68
N THR A 186 11.10 13.58 0.20
CA THR A 186 9.65 13.34 0.01
C THR A 186 9.26 13.84 -1.37
N VAL A 187 8.68 12.95 -2.18
CA VAL A 187 8.19 13.26 -3.52
C VAL A 187 6.73 12.85 -3.61
N VAL A 188 5.88 13.69 -4.18
CA VAL A 188 4.45 13.39 -4.38
C VAL A 188 4.14 13.38 -5.87
N PHE A 189 3.36 12.39 -6.28
CA PHE A 189 2.91 12.17 -7.65
C PHE A 189 1.39 12.18 -7.72
N ASP A 190 0.85 12.62 -8.85
CA ASP A 190 -0.53 12.42 -9.23
C ASP A 190 -0.78 10.93 -9.50
N GLY A 191 -1.61 10.32 -8.66
CA GLY A 191 -1.96 8.90 -8.79
C GLY A 191 -3.14 8.66 -9.72
N ARG A 192 -3.88 9.71 -10.09
CA ARG A 192 -5.12 9.57 -10.87
C ARG A 192 -4.82 9.04 -12.26
N ASN A 193 -5.61 8.05 -12.69
CA ASN A 193 -5.45 7.37 -13.98
C ASN A 193 -4.05 6.75 -14.22
N SER A 194 -3.27 6.55 -13.14
CA SER A 194 -1.98 5.89 -13.21
C SER A 194 -2.13 4.37 -13.11
N THR A 195 -1.09 3.66 -13.56
CA THR A 195 -0.88 2.24 -13.36
C THR A 195 0.24 2.03 -12.34
N ILE A 196 0.35 0.82 -11.81
CA ILE A 196 1.44 0.43 -10.91
C ILE A 196 2.85 0.65 -11.54
N THR A 197 2.96 0.73 -12.86
CA THR A 197 4.23 0.92 -13.57
C THR A 197 4.49 2.34 -14.05
N ASN A 198 3.49 3.22 -14.13
CA ASN A 198 3.65 4.59 -14.67
C ASN A 198 3.42 5.72 -13.67
N TRP A 199 2.95 5.45 -12.44
CA TRP A 199 2.75 6.50 -11.43
C TRP A 199 4.06 7.24 -11.09
N PHE A 200 5.19 6.53 -11.14
CA PHE A 200 6.53 7.12 -10.97
C PHE A 200 7.04 7.61 -12.33
N SER A 201 6.48 8.71 -12.80
CA SER A 201 6.87 9.38 -14.04
C SER A 201 7.01 10.88 -13.80
N HIS A 202 7.78 11.53 -14.67
CA HIS A 202 7.95 12.99 -14.60
C HIS A 202 6.63 13.74 -14.82
N GLU A 203 5.79 13.24 -15.72
CA GLU A 203 4.46 13.80 -16.03
C GLU A 203 3.47 13.73 -14.86
N ASN A 204 3.64 12.74 -13.97
CA ASN A 204 2.85 12.63 -12.74
C ASN A 204 3.46 13.40 -11.56
N LEU A 205 4.60 14.09 -11.71
CA LEU A 205 5.27 14.75 -10.58
C LEU A 205 4.48 15.97 -10.08
N LYS A 206 3.92 15.90 -8.86
CA LYS A 206 3.22 17.01 -8.19
C LYS A 206 4.17 17.87 -7.35
N SER A 207 5.06 17.24 -6.58
CA SER A 207 6.04 17.96 -5.76
C SER A 207 7.32 17.16 -5.54
N SER A 208 8.45 17.84 -5.41
CA SER A 208 9.75 17.26 -5.09
C SER A 208 10.61 18.26 -4.32
N PRO A 209 11.64 17.82 -3.57
CA PRO A 209 12.55 18.73 -2.89
C PRO A 209 13.55 19.40 -3.84
N TRP A 210 13.53 19.04 -5.12
CA TRP A 210 14.45 19.52 -6.14
C TRP A 210 13.73 20.47 -7.11
N ASN A 211 14.25 21.69 -7.20
CA ASN A 211 13.66 22.74 -8.07
C ASN A 211 13.98 22.53 -9.57
N ASP A 212 15.04 21.79 -9.89
CA ASP A 212 15.46 21.50 -11.27
C ASP A 212 14.59 20.42 -11.92
N LEU A 213 14.04 19.52 -11.10
CA LEU A 213 13.18 18.42 -11.54
C LEU A 213 11.85 18.89 -12.15
N THR A 214 11.33 20.04 -11.74
CA THR A 214 10.13 20.65 -12.36
C THR A 214 10.45 21.43 -13.63
N ALA A 215 11.71 21.83 -13.84
CA ALA A 215 12.11 22.71 -14.94
C ALA A 215 12.66 21.95 -16.16
N VAL A 216 13.27 20.78 -15.96
CA VAL A 216 13.95 20.03 -17.03
C VAL A 216 13.52 18.56 -16.99
N LYS A 217 13.02 18.05 -18.12
CA LYS A 217 12.69 16.63 -18.27
C LYS A 217 13.98 15.79 -18.18
N PRO A 218 14.09 14.86 -17.21
CA PRO A 218 15.25 13.99 -17.11
C PRO A 218 15.23 12.89 -18.18
N SER A 219 16.41 12.33 -18.46
CA SER A 219 16.60 11.28 -19.47
C SER A 219 15.98 9.93 -19.08
N TYR A 220 15.84 9.67 -17.77
CA TYR A 220 15.28 8.42 -17.22
C TYR A 220 14.46 8.77 -15.97
N PHE A 221 13.17 8.43 -15.96
CA PHE A 221 12.25 8.61 -14.83
C PHE A 221 11.09 7.62 -14.95
N SER A 222 11.33 6.40 -14.46
CA SER A 222 10.37 5.30 -14.60
C SER A 222 10.54 4.27 -13.47
N VAL A 223 9.50 3.47 -13.23
CA VAL A 223 9.57 2.31 -12.33
C VAL A 223 10.53 1.25 -12.88
N THR A 224 10.57 1.07 -14.20
CA THR A 224 11.41 0.09 -14.90
C THR A 224 12.88 0.50 -14.96
N GLY A 225 13.16 1.81 -14.96
CA GLY A 225 14.50 2.37 -15.03
C GLY A 225 14.98 2.68 -16.46
N ASP A 226 14.07 2.73 -17.43
CA ASP A 226 14.26 3.13 -18.83
C ASP A 226 13.99 4.62 -19.07
#